data_AF-A0A8G2I3N2-F1
#
_entry.id   AF-A0A8G2I3N2-F1
#
_cell.length_a   1.000
_cell.length_b   1.000
_cell.length_c   1.000
_cell.angle_alpha   90.00
_cell.angle_beta   90.00
_cell.angle_gamma   90.00
#
_symmetry.space_group_name_H-M   'P 1'
#
loop_
_entity.id
_entity.type
_entity.pdbx_description
1 polymer ?
#
loop_
_entity_poly.entity_id
_entity_poly.type
_entity_poly.pdbx_seq_one_letter_code
_entity_poly.pdbx_strand_id
1 'polypeptide(L)'
;MKRVIGDDKVADTKGQILKQLREANNEMEERFRLMNDSSDYKIGNDFRNFDMRPYFIIFDEVTAFTSTLDKKELQEMNDYLINIIMKGRQAGVFMFLTAQRPDADVI
;
A
#
# COMPACT_ATOMS: atom_id res chain seq x y z
N MET A 1 -3.96 9.19 26.22
CA MET A 1 -4.22 8.05 25.32
C MET A 1 -2.86 7.59 24.78
N LYS A 2 -2.50 6.31 24.89
CA LYS A 2 -1.22 5.80 24.37
C LYS A 2 -1.31 5.75 22.85
N ARG A 3 -0.45 6.48 22.13
CA ARG A 3 -0.35 6.37 20.67
C ARG A 3 0.29 5.03 20.34
N VAL A 4 -0.46 4.15 19.67
CA VAL A 4 0.00 2.82 19.25
C VAL A 4 0.72 2.89 17.90
N ILE A 5 0.35 3.88 17.07
CA ILE A 5 0.92 4.16 15.76
C ILE A 5 1.79 5.41 15.86
N GLY A 6 2.98 5.39 15.28
CA GLY A 6 3.89 6.54 15.24
C GLY A 6 3.30 7.70 14.45
N ASP A 7 3.59 8.93 14.86
CA ASP A 7 3.04 10.13 14.21
C ASP A 7 3.45 10.23 12.73
N ASP A 8 4.59 9.66 12.35
CA ASP A 8 5.08 9.58 10.96
C ASP A 8 4.36 8.52 10.11
N LYS A 9 3.53 7.68 10.74
CA LYS A 9 2.77 6.59 10.11
C LYS A 9 1.28 6.91 9.96
N VAL A 10 0.86 8.11 10.37
CA VAL A 10 -0.49 8.63 10.16
C VAL A 10 -0.43 9.77 9.15
N ALA A 11 -1.33 9.76 8.18
CA ALA A 11 -1.41 10.76 7.11
C ALA A 11 -2.79 11.40 7.09
N ASP A 12 -2.83 12.72 7.11
CA ASP A 12 -4.08 13.51 7.15
C ASP A 12 -4.14 14.58 6.04
N THR A 13 -3.02 14.88 5.40
CA THR A 13 -2.98 15.73 4.19
C THR A 13 -2.87 14.91 2.91
N LYS A 14 -3.33 15.47 1.79
CA LYS A 14 -3.22 14.85 0.47
C LYS A 14 -1.80 14.40 0.13
N GLY A 15 -0.82 15.27 0.37
CA GLY A 15 0.59 14.97 0.10
C GLY A 15 1.13 13.83 0.97
N GLN A 16 0.73 13.74 2.24
CA GLN A 16 1.14 12.62 3.09
C GLN A 16 0.49 11.31 2.65
N ILE A 17 -0.80 11.32 2.27
CA ILE A 17 -1.50 10.11 1.82
C ILE A 17 -0.82 9.55 0.56
N LEU A 18 -0.59 10.39 -0.46
CA LEU A 18 0.12 9.97 -1.67
C LEU A 18 1.55 9.50 -1.36
N LYS A 19 2.23 10.16 -0.41
CA LYS A 19 3.55 9.70 0.06
C LYS A 19 3.46 8.30 0.68
N GLN A 20 2.51 8.01 1.55
CA GLN A 20 2.38 6.68 2.17
C GLN A 20 2.12 5.59 1.13
N LEU A 21 1.30 5.86 0.10
CA LEU A 21 1.06 4.92 -1.01
C LEU A 21 2.32 4.66 -1.85
N ARG A 22 3.12 5.71 -2.08
CA ARG A 22 4.42 5.61 -2.74
C ARG A 22 5.43 4.81 -1.93
N GLU A 23 5.56 5.08 -0.63
CA GLU A 23 6.46 4.33 0.26
C GLU A 23 6.06 2.85 0.33
N ALA A 24 4.77 2.55 0.40
CA ALA A 24 4.27 1.18 0.35
C ALA A 24 4.64 0.46 -0.96
N ASN A 25 4.58 1.16 -2.09
CA ASN A 25 5.06 0.62 -3.37
C ASN A 25 6.57 0.41 -3.38
N ASN A 26 7.34 1.36 -2.87
CA ASN A 26 8.80 1.23 -2.78
C ASN A 26 9.20 0.04 -1.91
N GLU A 27 8.57 -0.13 -0.75
CA GLU A 27 8.77 -1.30 0.12
C GLU A 27 8.47 -2.60 -0.64
N MET A 28 7.36 -2.66 -1.38
CA MET A 28 7.01 -3.83 -2.18
C MET A 28 8.08 -4.16 -3.24
N GLU A 29 8.52 -3.17 -4.00
CA GLU A 29 9.54 -3.35 -5.05
C GLU A 29 10.91 -3.71 -4.45
N GLU A 30 11.27 -3.13 -3.30
CA GLU A 30 12.49 -3.48 -2.58
C GLU A 30 12.46 -4.94 -2.09
N ARG A 31 11.33 -5.38 -1.53
CA ARG A 31 11.17 -6.79 -1.14
C ARG A 31 11.27 -7.72 -2.33
N PHE A 32 10.67 -7.38 -3.47
CA PHE A 32 10.85 -8.17 -4.68
C PHE A 32 12.31 -8.25 -5.12
N ARG A 33 13.04 -7.14 -5.08
CA ARG A 33 14.49 -7.13 -5.37
C ARG A 33 15.24 -8.07 -4.41
N LEU A 34 15.04 -7.92 -3.10
CA LEU A 34 15.69 -8.75 -2.09
C LEU A 34 15.39 -10.24 -2.27
N MET A 35 14.14 -10.59 -2.59
CA MET A 35 13.74 -11.97 -2.83
C MET A 35 14.36 -12.53 -4.12
N ASN A 36 14.37 -11.75 -5.20
CA ASN A 36 14.87 -12.19 -6.51
C ASN A 36 16.40 -12.29 -6.55
N ASP A 37 17.11 -11.42 -5.82
CA ASP A 37 18.57 -11.42 -5.75
C ASP A 37 19.11 -12.48 -4.78
N SER A 38 18.24 -13.12 -3.99
CA SER A 38 18.62 -14.17 -3.05
C SER A 38 18.93 -15.48 -3.75
N SER A 39 20.05 -16.11 -3.39
CA SER A 39 20.39 -17.48 -3.79
C SER A 39 19.38 -18.53 -3.30
N ASP A 40 18.56 -18.19 -2.31
CA ASP A 40 17.55 -19.06 -1.72
C ASP A 40 16.18 -18.93 -2.42
N TYR A 41 16.09 -18.11 -3.46
CA TYR A 41 14.86 -17.96 -4.23
C TYR A 41 14.41 -19.28 -4.86
N LYS A 42 13.16 -19.64 -4.60
CA LYS A 42 12.47 -20.76 -5.23
C LYS A 42 11.11 -20.30 -5.69
N ILE A 43 10.62 -20.90 -6.78
CA ILE A 43 9.25 -20.68 -7.25
C ILE A 43 8.29 -20.99 -6.10
N GLY A 44 7.40 -20.04 -5.80
CA GLY A 44 6.44 -20.15 -4.71
C GLY A 44 6.92 -19.55 -3.39
N ASN A 45 8.17 -19.06 -3.29
CA ASN A 45 8.58 -18.28 -2.14
C ASN A 45 7.82 -16.94 -2.08
N ASP A 46 7.48 -16.54 -0.86
CA ASP A 46 6.94 -15.23 -0.53
C ASP A 46 7.68 -14.63 0.67
N PHE A 47 7.26 -13.44 1.08
CA PHE A 47 7.86 -12.68 2.17
C PHE A 47 8.13 -13.47 3.47
N ARG A 48 7.33 -14.53 3.75
CA ARG A 48 7.50 -15.37 4.95
C ARG A 48 8.76 -16.23 4.87
N ASN A 49 9.16 -16.62 3.67
CA ASN A 49 10.39 -17.39 3.45
C ASN A 49 11.65 -16.57 3.70
N PHE A 50 11.53 -15.23 3.73
CA PHE A 50 12.63 -14.29 3.92
C PHE A 50 12.56 -13.54 5.26
N ASP A 51 11.78 -14.06 6.21
CA ASP A 51 11.58 -13.49 7.55
C ASP A 51 11.12 -12.01 7.54
N MET A 52 10.43 -11.60 6.49
CA MET A 52 9.89 -10.25 6.35
C MET A 52 8.60 -10.14 7.16
N ARG A 53 8.42 -9.03 7.86
CA ARG A 53 7.17 -8.74 8.57
C ARG A 53 6.11 -8.22 7.60
N PRO A 54 4.82 -8.54 7.79
CA PRO A 54 3.77 -7.97 6.96
C PRO A 54 3.73 -6.44 7.08
N TYR A 55 3.53 -5.77 5.97
CA TYR A 55 3.37 -4.32 5.88
C TYR A 55 1.90 -4.03 5.59
N PHE A 56 1.25 -3.23 6.43
CA PHE A 56 -0.17 -2.92 6.31
C PHE A 56 -0.40 -1.45 6.00
N ILE A 57 -1.17 -1.20 4.95
CA ILE A 57 -1.78 0.10 4.65
C ILE A 57 -3.24 0.03 5.06
N ILE A 58 -3.66 0.93 5.95
CA ILE A 58 -5.06 1.08 6.34
C ILE A 58 -5.54 2.43 5.85
N PHE A 59 -6.49 2.40 4.92
CA PHE A 59 -7.09 3.56 4.30
C PHE A 59 -8.52 3.69 4.79
N ASP A 60 -8.74 4.57 5.78
CA ASP A 60 -10.02 4.66 6.51
C ASP A 60 -11.19 5.18 5.63
N GLU A 61 -10.93 6.08 4.69
CA GLU A 61 -11.96 6.56 3.78
C GLU A 61 -11.38 6.90 2.40
N VAL A 62 -11.37 5.90 1.52
CA VAL A 62 -10.81 6.07 0.16
C VAL A 62 -11.72 6.92 -0.72
N THR A 63 -13.04 6.86 -0.54
CA THR A 63 -13.99 7.56 -1.43
C THR A 63 -13.94 9.07 -1.22
N ALA A 64 -13.87 9.50 0.04
CA ALA A 64 -13.71 10.91 0.36
C ALA A 64 -12.37 11.43 -0.16
N PHE A 65 -11.29 10.66 -0.03
CA PHE A 65 -9.99 11.07 -0.56
C PHE A 65 -10.02 11.22 -2.08
N THR A 66 -10.52 10.22 -2.80
CA THR A 66 -10.66 10.22 -4.26
C THR A 66 -11.38 11.46 -4.77
N SER A 67 -12.45 11.90 -4.09
CA SER A 67 -13.21 13.10 -4.46
C SER A 67 -12.41 14.41 -4.39
N THR A 68 -11.27 14.43 -3.68
CA THR A 68 -10.41 15.61 -3.54
C THR A 68 -9.29 15.68 -4.57
N LEU A 69 -9.07 14.62 -5.36
CA LEU A 69 -7.94 14.50 -6.27
C LEU A 69 -8.22 15.13 -7.63
N ASP A 70 -7.20 15.75 -8.22
CA ASP A 70 -7.22 16.06 -9.64
C ASP A 70 -6.98 14.80 -10.49
N LYS A 71 -7.13 14.93 -11.82
CA LYS A 71 -6.98 13.79 -12.74
C LYS A 71 -5.61 13.12 -12.67
N LYS A 72 -4.54 13.89 -12.44
CA LYS A 72 -3.17 13.38 -12.38
C LYS A 72 -2.93 12.67 -11.04
N GLU A 73 -3.37 13.27 -9.95
CA GLU A 73 -3.29 12.68 -8.62
C GLU A 73 -4.12 11.40 -8.51
N LEU A 74 -5.31 11.37 -9.13
CA LEU A 74 -6.15 10.18 -9.20
C LEU A 74 -5.47 9.05 -9.96
N GLN A 75 -4.84 9.35 -11.11
CA GLN A 75 -4.08 8.37 -11.85
C GLN A 75 -2.91 7.83 -11.02
N GLU A 76 -2.15 8.72 -10.37
CA GLU A 76 -1.03 8.34 -9.49
C GLU A 76 -1.49 7.42 -8.34
N MET A 77 -2.60 7.78 -7.68
CA MET A 77 -3.18 6.96 -6.63
C MET A 77 -3.56 5.58 -7.17
N ASN A 78 -4.28 5.52 -8.29
CA ASN A 78 -4.74 4.27 -8.89
C ASN A 78 -3.58 3.36 -9.29
N ASP A 79 -2.51 3.91 -9.86
CA ASP A 79 -1.32 3.16 -10.22
C ASP A 79 -0.71 2.47 -8.97
N TYR A 80 -0.64 3.18 -7.85
CA TYR A 80 -0.15 2.61 -6.59
C TYR A 80 -1.07 1.57 -5.98
N LEU A 81 -2.39 1.83 -5.97
CA LEU A 81 -3.40 0.91 -5.45
C LEU A 81 -3.37 -0.41 -6.23
N ILE A 82 -3.46 -0.33 -7.56
CA ILE A 82 -3.49 -1.48 -8.45
C ILE A 82 -2.20 -2.30 -8.28
N ASN A 83 -1.03 -1.66 -8.23
CA ASN A 83 0.23 -2.39 -8.09
C ASN A 83 0.29 -3.18 -6.76
N ILE A 84 -0.12 -2.57 -5.65
CA ILE A 84 -0.17 -3.25 -4.35
C ILE A 84 -1.21 -4.37 -4.34
N ILE A 85 -2.41 -4.14 -4.86
CA ILE A 85 -3.47 -5.17 -4.89
C ILE A 85 -3.02 -6.38 -5.71
N MET A 86 -2.38 -6.16 -6.86
CA MET A 86 -2.00 -7.22 -7.78
C MET A 86 -0.77 -8.01 -7.33
N LYS A 87 0.22 -7.36 -6.72
CA LYS A 87 1.51 -7.99 -6.41
C LYS A 87 1.79 -8.12 -4.90
N GLY A 88 1.13 -7.33 -4.07
CA GLY A 88 1.47 -7.15 -2.67
C GLY A 88 1.45 -8.42 -1.84
N ARG A 89 0.59 -9.41 -2.18
CA ARG A 89 0.52 -10.69 -1.47
C ARG A 89 1.87 -11.41 -1.38
N GLN A 90 2.64 -11.45 -2.48
CA GLN A 90 3.91 -12.15 -2.50
C GLN A 90 4.98 -11.38 -1.71
N ALA A 91 4.96 -10.06 -1.77
CA ALA A 91 5.86 -9.18 -0.99
C ALA A 91 5.41 -8.98 0.46
N GLY A 92 4.24 -9.49 0.87
CA GLY A 92 3.69 -9.27 2.21
C GLY A 92 3.27 -7.83 2.47
N VAL A 93 2.89 -7.09 1.43
CA VAL A 93 2.35 -5.72 1.50
C VAL A 93 0.84 -5.80 1.26
N PHE A 94 0.06 -5.41 2.25
CA PHE A 94 -1.39 -5.58 2.28
C PHE A 94 -2.10 -4.25 2.48
N MET A 95 -3.26 -4.11 1.85
CA MET A 95 -4.07 -2.90 1.92
C MET A 95 -5.48 -3.20 2.40
N PHE A 96 -5.94 -2.41 3.36
CA PHE A 96 -7.32 -2.35 3.81
C PHE A 96 -7.91 -1.02 3.33
N LEU A 97 -8.86 -1.10 2.40
CA LEU A 97 -9.63 0.05 1.95
C LEU A 97 -10.99 0.02 2.64
N THR A 98 -11.34 1.09 3.33
CA THR A 98 -12.68 1.30 3.85
C THR A 98 -13.34 2.48 3.15
N ALA A 99 -14.66 2.36 3.00
CA ALA A 99 -15.52 3.30 2.31
C ALA A 99 -16.87 3.31 3.05
N GLN A 100 -17.34 4.49 3.46
CA GLN A 100 -18.63 4.65 4.12
C GLN A 100 -19.81 4.43 3.17
N ARG A 101 -19.62 4.72 1.87
CA ARG A 101 -20.58 4.40 0.80
C ARG A 101 -19.83 3.83 -0.41
N PRO A 102 -19.88 2.51 -0.62
CA PRO A 102 -19.37 1.91 -1.83
C PRO A 102 -20.36 2.16 -2.98
N ASP A 103 -20.35 3.37 -3.55
CA ASP A 103 -21.05 3.63 -4.81
C ASP A 103 -20.24 3.03 -5.97
N ALA A 104 -20.92 2.46 -6.97
CA ALA A 104 -20.30 1.69 -8.06
C ALA A 104 -19.30 2.50 -8.91
N ASP A 105 -19.33 3.83 -8.83
CA ASP A 105 -18.38 4.71 -9.54
C ASP A 105 -17.02 4.83 -8.82
N VAL A 106 -16.90 4.33 -7.58
CA VAL A 106 -15.73 4.52 -6.73
C VAL A 106 -14.93 3.23 -6.48
N ILE A 107 -15.45 2.06 -6.89
CA ILE A 107 -14.80 0.74 -6.73
C ILE A 107 -14.58 0.07 -8.09
#